data_AF-A0A6B3MKE3-F1
#
_entry.id   AF-A0A6B3MKE3-F1
#
_cell.length_a   1.000
_cell.length_b   1.000
_cell.length_c   1.000
_cell.angle_alpha   90.00
_cell.angle_beta   90.00
_cell.angle_gamma   90.00
#
_symmetry.space_group_name_H-M   'P 1'
#
loop_
_entity.id
_entity.type
_entity.pdbx_description
1 polymer ?
#
loop_
_entity_poly.entity_id
_entity_poly.type
_entity_poly.pdbx_seq_one_letter_code
_entity_poly.pdbx_strand_id
1 'polypeptide(L)'
;KLWKAQHNLEENGYVNHEEWLADWRAARSSQFMLVGSKDEPNGNRNCQLEPDGTLKVAVPYSLSGKYGERLKGTKTNYLTTTGIKFKYGHSDVEYALAKGQALTFRFAKKNGIWYLFVTVDLPEVPYQSHRHKGMIGVDLNPGVIGWAYCDGEGNLKALGQIKVNLQDKSSDQTEAILGDACAELVILANTFKCPICIEKLDFARKKAGMKEQGVRYSRMLSNFAYTKEAQMLESRCNRWGIQLIQVNPAYSSLIGLTKFMRQYGLSSDTAAGLALARRALYKSERIPASYGIGIPEDRPKHVWSYWNRVGKKLKGVSRHRFFFMVANSESEVNLLGEEVVSTTRLSGKSRGTSDGRRNS
;
A
#
# COMPACT_ATOMS: atom_id res chain seq x y z
N LYS A 1 -24.40 -19.07 -1.06
CA LYS A 1 -24.97 -19.00 0.31
C LYS A 1 -26.50 -18.93 0.24
N LEU A 2 -27.10 -17.90 -0.35
CA LEU A 2 -28.56 -17.74 -0.51
C LEU A 2 -29.30 -18.92 -1.19
N TRP A 3 -28.75 -19.53 -2.26
CA TRP A 3 -29.39 -20.69 -2.89
C TRP A 3 -29.62 -21.87 -1.93
N LYS A 4 -28.69 -22.12 -1.00
CA LYS A 4 -28.80 -23.24 -0.05
C LYS A 4 -29.78 -22.94 1.10
N ALA A 5 -30.13 -21.67 1.31
CA ALA A 5 -31.04 -21.25 2.38
C ALA A 5 -32.49 -21.74 2.15
N GLN A 6 -32.84 -22.15 0.92
CA GLN A 6 -34.15 -22.70 0.60
C GLN A 6 -34.47 -24.00 1.36
N HIS A 7 -33.46 -24.73 1.83
CA HIS A 7 -33.64 -26.03 2.47
C HIS A 7 -33.94 -25.91 3.98
N ASN A 8 -33.49 -24.83 4.63
CA ASN A 8 -33.68 -24.58 6.07
C ASN A 8 -34.12 -23.11 6.28
N LEU A 9 -35.39 -22.78 5.99
CA LEU A 9 -35.86 -21.39 5.96
C LEU A 9 -35.75 -20.68 7.32
N GLU A 10 -36.23 -21.30 8.40
CA GLU A 10 -36.21 -20.73 9.76
C GLU A 10 -34.78 -20.45 10.24
N GLU A 11 -33.85 -21.40 10.06
CA GLU A 11 -32.43 -21.22 10.41
C GLU A 11 -31.76 -20.08 9.64
N ASN A 12 -32.28 -19.75 8.45
CA ASN A 12 -31.78 -18.67 7.61
C ASN A 12 -32.58 -17.37 7.75
N GLY A 13 -33.55 -17.31 8.67
CA GLY A 13 -34.32 -16.12 9.00
C GLY A 13 -35.47 -15.80 8.03
N TYR A 14 -35.95 -16.77 7.26
CA TYR A 14 -37.09 -16.60 6.36
C TYR A 14 -38.36 -17.19 6.97
N VAL A 15 -39.46 -16.45 6.91
CA VAL A 15 -40.78 -16.89 7.38
C VAL A 15 -41.41 -17.88 6.41
N ASN A 16 -41.17 -17.71 5.11
CA ASN A 16 -41.70 -18.59 4.07
C ASN A 16 -40.81 -18.63 2.83
N HIS A 17 -41.16 -19.52 1.89
CA HIS A 17 -40.40 -19.69 0.66
C HIS A 17 -40.52 -18.49 -0.29
N GLU A 18 -41.61 -17.71 -0.24
CA GLU A 18 -41.81 -16.54 -1.09
C GLU A 18 -40.84 -15.41 -0.73
N GLU A 19 -40.61 -15.19 0.57
CA GLU A 19 -39.64 -14.24 1.09
C GLU A 19 -38.22 -14.59 0.64
N TRP A 20 -37.83 -15.86 0.82
CA TRP A 20 -36.55 -16.37 0.30
C TRP A 20 -36.44 -16.19 -1.22
N LEU A 21 -37.49 -16.51 -1.96
CA LEU A 21 -37.49 -16.45 -3.42
C LEU A 21 -37.36 -15.00 -3.91
N ALA A 22 -38.01 -14.06 -3.24
CA ALA A 22 -37.87 -12.63 -3.50
C ALA A 22 -36.43 -12.16 -3.29
N ASP A 23 -35.82 -12.50 -2.15
CA ASP A 23 -34.44 -12.14 -1.84
C ASP A 23 -33.43 -12.80 -2.76
N TRP A 24 -33.63 -14.08 -3.08
CA TRP A 24 -32.78 -14.80 -4.01
C TRP A 24 -32.85 -14.20 -5.42
N ARG A 25 -34.05 -13.88 -5.91
CA ARG A 25 -34.25 -13.22 -7.22
C ARG A 25 -33.66 -11.82 -7.24
N ALA A 26 -33.85 -11.05 -6.17
CA ALA A 26 -33.28 -9.72 -6.01
C ALA A 26 -31.76 -9.76 -6.05
N ALA A 27 -31.14 -10.67 -5.28
CA ALA A 27 -29.69 -10.85 -5.26
C ALA A 27 -29.15 -11.32 -6.61
N ARG A 28 -29.80 -12.31 -7.24
CA ARG A 28 -29.37 -12.88 -8.54
C ARG A 28 -29.50 -11.89 -9.69
N SER A 29 -30.54 -11.07 -9.68
CA SER A 29 -30.83 -10.10 -10.76
C SER A 29 -30.26 -8.71 -10.44
N SER A 30 -29.50 -8.56 -9.35
CA SER A 30 -28.91 -7.29 -8.92
C SER A 30 -27.75 -6.86 -9.79
N GLN A 31 -27.16 -7.72 -10.61
CA GLN A 31 -26.08 -7.34 -11.50
C GLN A 31 -25.98 -8.24 -12.73
N PHE A 32 -25.45 -7.69 -13.81
CA PHE A 32 -25.06 -8.45 -14.99
C PHE A 32 -23.89 -7.76 -15.69
N MET A 33 -23.16 -8.51 -16.51
CA MET A 33 -22.01 -8.04 -17.26
C MET A 33 -22.16 -8.40 -18.74
N LEU A 34 -21.81 -7.45 -19.59
CA LEU A 34 -21.78 -7.58 -21.03
C LEU A 34 -20.32 -7.39 -21.45
N VAL A 35 -19.64 -8.50 -21.70
CA VAL A 35 -18.21 -8.51 -22.05
C VAL A 35 -18.04 -7.97 -23.46
N GLY A 36 -17.11 -7.01 -23.60
CA GLY A 36 -16.77 -6.41 -24.88
C GLY A 36 -15.78 -7.24 -25.69
N SER A 37 -15.75 -6.99 -27.00
CA SER A 37 -14.74 -7.51 -27.92
C SER A 37 -14.35 -6.40 -28.89
N LYS A 38 -13.07 -6.37 -29.28
CA LYS A 38 -12.55 -5.40 -30.24
C LYS A 38 -13.18 -5.55 -31.63
N ASP A 39 -13.63 -6.75 -31.96
CA ASP A 39 -14.21 -7.07 -33.26
C ASP A 39 -15.70 -6.69 -33.37
N GLU A 40 -16.29 -6.20 -32.28
CA GLU A 40 -17.71 -5.86 -32.22
C GLU A 40 -17.94 -4.34 -32.38
N PRO A 41 -19.09 -3.93 -32.93
CA PRO A 41 -19.45 -2.51 -33.04
C PRO A 41 -19.37 -1.80 -31.68
N ASN A 42 -18.70 -0.65 -31.66
CA ASN A 42 -18.42 0.14 -30.45
C ASN A 42 -17.85 -0.69 -29.29
N GLY A 43 -17.06 -1.72 -29.61
CA GLY A 43 -16.39 -2.58 -28.64
C GLY A 43 -17.29 -3.58 -27.94
N ASN A 44 -18.61 -3.62 -28.22
CA ASN A 44 -19.57 -4.52 -27.60
C ASN A 44 -20.93 -4.53 -28.31
N ARG A 45 -21.29 -5.65 -28.94
CA ARG A 45 -22.56 -5.80 -29.66
C ARG A 45 -23.81 -5.66 -28.78
N ASN A 46 -23.72 -6.14 -27.55
CA ASN A 46 -24.85 -6.21 -26.61
C ASN A 46 -25.07 -4.89 -25.87
N CYS A 47 -24.07 -4.00 -25.85
CA CYS A 47 -24.16 -2.72 -25.17
C CYS A 47 -23.24 -1.72 -25.86
N GLN A 48 -23.81 -0.81 -26.63
CA GLN A 48 -23.04 0.14 -27.42
C GLN A 48 -23.15 1.53 -26.79
N LEU A 49 -22.01 2.13 -26.48
CA LEU A 49 -21.93 3.52 -26.05
C LEU A 49 -21.48 4.37 -27.25
N GLU A 50 -22.23 5.41 -27.55
CA GLU A 50 -21.91 6.39 -28.59
C GLU A 50 -21.17 7.60 -27.97
N PRO A 51 -20.38 8.36 -28.76
CA PRO A 51 -19.66 9.53 -28.29
C PRO A 51 -20.54 10.64 -27.69
N ASP A 52 -21.81 10.72 -28.08
CA ASP A 52 -22.77 11.71 -27.55
C ASP A 52 -23.37 11.30 -26.18
N GLY A 53 -22.95 10.16 -25.62
CA GLY A 53 -23.48 9.62 -24.37
C GLY A 53 -24.77 8.82 -24.54
N THR A 54 -25.12 8.44 -25.77
CA THR A 54 -26.20 7.50 -26.06
C THR A 54 -25.74 6.07 -25.78
N LEU A 55 -26.46 5.34 -24.93
CA LEU A 55 -26.20 3.95 -24.60
C LEU A 55 -27.33 3.06 -25.12
N LYS A 56 -26.99 2.10 -25.97
CA LYS A 56 -27.91 1.12 -26.56
C LYS A 56 -27.66 -0.24 -25.95
N VAL A 57 -28.65 -0.82 -25.29
CA VAL A 57 -28.57 -2.16 -24.69
C VAL A 57 -29.42 -3.11 -25.50
N ALA A 58 -28.81 -4.20 -25.99
CA ALA A 58 -29.50 -5.21 -26.75
C ALA A 58 -30.52 -5.95 -25.89
N VAL A 59 -31.72 -6.10 -26.44
CA VAL A 59 -32.84 -6.84 -25.89
C VAL A 59 -33.01 -8.11 -26.72
N PRO A 60 -33.28 -9.28 -26.10
CA PRO A 60 -33.60 -10.50 -26.85
C PRO A 60 -34.75 -10.28 -27.84
N TYR A 61 -34.68 -10.91 -29.02
CA TYR A 61 -35.68 -10.70 -30.09
C TYR A 61 -37.11 -10.98 -29.64
N SER A 62 -37.33 -11.99 -28.78
CA SER A 62 -38.65 -12.31 -28.21
C SER A 62 -39.23 -11.18 -27.36
N LEU A 63 -38.36 -10.32 -26.80
CA LEU A 63 -38.73 -9.20 -25.95
C LEU A 63 -38.69 -7.85 -26.67
N SER A 64 -38.16 -7.81 -27.91
CA SER A 64 -38.10 -6.59 -28.73
C SER A 64 -39.47 -5.95 -28.97
N GLY A 65 -40.54 -6.73 -29.01
CA GLY A 65 -41.90 -6.20 -29.16
C GLY A 65 -42.39 -5.40 -27.93
N LYS A 66 -41.85 -5.70 -26.74
CA LYS A 66 -42.25 -5.07 -25.47
C LYS A 66 -41.29 -3.98 -25.03
N TYR A 67 -39.99 -4.19 -25.22
CA TYR A 67 -38.93 -3.31 -24.69
C TYR A 67 -37.97 -2.78 -25.75
N GLY A 68 -38.05 -3.25 -27.00
CA GLY A 68 -37.22 -2.76 -28.10
C GLY A 68 -37.79 -1.47 -28.67
N GLU A 69 -36.91 -0.57 -29.10
CA GLU A 69 -37.31 0.69 -29.71
C GLU A 69 -37.73 0.52 -31.18
N ARG A 70 -38.61 1.41 -31.64
CA ARG A 70 -38.97 1.53 -33.06
C ARG A 70 -38.27 2.74 -33.66
N LEU A 71 -37.31 2.48 -34.54
CA LEU A 71 -36.67 3.51 -35.36
C LEU A 71 -37.26 3.45 -36.77
N LYS A 72 -37.86 4.57 -37.21
CA LYS A 72 -38.47 4.71 -38.56
C LYS A 72 -39.43 3.56 -38.93
N GLY A 73 -40.26 3.13 -37.98
CA GLY A 73 -41.22 2.04 -38.18
C GLY A 73 -40.64 0.62 -38.12
N THR A 74 -39.31 0.46 -38.09
CA THR A 74 -38.64 -0.85 -37.98
C THR A 74 -38.38 -1.17 -36.51
N LYS A 75 -38.69 -2.40 -36.08
CA LYS A 75 -38.35 -2.85 -34.72
C LYS A 75 -36.84 -3.01 -34.62
N THR A 76 -36.24 -2.30 -33.67
CA THR A 76 -34.88 -2.57 -33.23
C THR A 76 -34.91 -3.45 -32.00
N ASN A 77 -33.87 -4.24 -31.82
CA ASN A 77 -33.67 -5.07 -30.64
C ASN A 77 -32.84 -4.32 -29.59
N TYR A 78 -32.97 -3.00 -29.50
CA TYR A 78 -32.21 -2.17 -28.56
C TYR A 78 -33.14 -1.32 -27.69
N LEU A 79 -32.72 -1.11 -26.45
CA LEU A 79 -33.23 -0.10 -25.53
C LEU A 79 -32.17 1.01 -25.42
N THR A 80 -32.57 2.25 -25.65
CA THR A 80 -31.65 3.39 -25.66
C THR A 80 -31.88 4.28 -24.43
N THR A 81 -30.79 4.79 -23.89
CA THR A 81 -30.80 5.88 -22.92
C THR A 81 -29.75 6.91 -23.31
N THR A 82 -29.93 8.17 -22.91
CA THR A 82 -29.05 9.28 -23.29
C THR A 82 -28.49 9.97 -22.05
N GLY A 83 -27.45 10.80 -22.24
CA GLY A 83 -26.84 11.56 -21.15
C GLY A 83 -25.92 10.75 -20.25
N ILE A 84 -25.42 9.60 -20.71
CA ILE A 84 -24.44 8.80 -19.97
C ILE A 84 -23.10 9.52 -19.97
N LYS A 85 -22.70 9.99 -18.78
CA LYS A 85 -21.37 10.55 -18.52
C LYS A 85 -20.77 9.90 -17.29
N PHE A 86 -19.52 9.49 -17.39
CA PHE A 86 -18.80 8.87 -16.28
C PHE A 86 -18.12 9.95 -15.45
N LYS A 87 -18.33 9.94 -14.13
CA LYS A 87 -17.67 10.88 -13.22
C LYS A 87 -16.14 10.69 -13.20
N TYR A 88 -15.68 9.47 -13.41
CA TYR A 88 -14.27 9.08 -13.36
C TYR A 88 -13.90 8.30 -14.62
N GLY A 89 -12.73 8.58 -15.19
CA GLY A 89 -12.22 7.88 -16.38
C GLY A 89 -12.99 8.15 -17.67
N HIS A 90 -13.76 9.24 -17.75
CA HIS A 90 -14.54 9.55 -18.96
C HIS A 90 -13.65 9.72 -20.19
N SER A 91 -12.53 10.43 -20.04
CA SER A 91 -11.54 10.61 -21.10
C SER A 91 -10.94 9.27 -21.57
N ASP A 92 -10.76 8.32 -20.65
CA ASP A 92 -10.25 6.98 -20.95
C ASP A 92 -11.25 6.20 -21.79
N VAL A 93 -12.55 6.35 -21.49
CA VAL A 93 -13.65 5.76 -22.25
C VAL A 93 -13.78 6.40 -23.63
N GLU A 94 -13.70 7.72 -23.72
CA GLU A 94 -13.71 8.46 -25.00
C GLU A 94 -12.53 8.02 -25.89
N TYR A 95 -11.33 7.90 -25.30
CA TYR A 95 -10.16 7.38 -25.99
C TYR A 95 -10.40 5.95 -26.51
N ALA A 96 -10.90 5.06 -25.65
CA ALA A 96 -11.17 3.68 -26.01
C ALA A 96 -12.21 3.56 -27.14
N LEU A 97 -13.28 4.35 -27.09
CA LEU A 97 -14.28 4.47 -28.15
C LEU A 97 -13.65 4.95 -29.46
N ALA A 98 -12.88 6.04 -29.41
CA ALA A 98 -12.22 6.61 -30.60
C ALA A 98 -11.20 5.66 -31.24
N LYS A 99 -10.64 4.73 -30.46
CA LYS A 99 -9.70 3.70 -30.93
C LYS A 99 -10.37 2.36 -31.27
N GLY A 100 -11.68 2.25 -31.12
CA GLY A 100 -12.42 1.00 -31.37
C GLY A 100 -11.94 -0.14 -30.46
N GLN A 101 -11.66 0.14 -29.20
CA GLN A 101 -11.26 -0.87 -28.21
C GLN A 101 -12.49 -1.61 -27.65
N ALA A 102 -12.26 -2.76 -27.00
CA ALA A 102 -13.31 -3.50 -26.34
C ALA A 102 -13.86 -2.72 -25.13
N LEU A 103 -15.18 -2.65 -25.00
CA LEU A 103 -15.85 -2.03 -23.85
C LEU A 103 -16.66 -3.08 -23.10
N THR A 104 -16.25 -3.40 -21.88
CA THR A 104 -17.02 -4.29 -21.01
C THR A 104 -17.91 -3.48 -20.09
N PHE A 105 -19.22 -3.69 -20.15
CA PHE A 105 -20.20 -2.99 -19.32
C PHE A 105 -20.68 -3.89 -18.19
N ARG A 106 -20.78 -3.34 -16.98
CA ARG A 106 -21.39 -4.01 -15.84
C ARG A 106 -22.47 -3.12 -15.25
N PHE A 107 -23.67 -3.65 -15.17
CA PHE A 107 -24.80 -3.02 -14.52
C PHE A 107 -24.93 -3.62 -13.12
N ALA A 108 -25.05 -2.77 -12.11
CA ALA A 108 -25.25 -3.21 -10.73
C ALA A 108 -26.30 -2.36 -10.03
N LYS A 109 -27.28 -3.01 -9.42
CA LYS A 109 -28.38 -2.40 -8.68
C LYS A 109 -28.03 -2.36 -7.19
N LYS A 110 -28.06 -1.17 -6.60
CA LYS A 110 -27.88 -0.96 -5.16
C LYS A 110 -28.93 0.04 -4.67
N ASN A 111 -29.69 -0.33 -3.64
CA ASN A 111 -30.75 0.50 -3.05
C ASN A 111 -31.75 1.03 -4.10
N GLY A 112 -32.18 0.17 -5.03
CA GLY A 112 -33.12 0.55 -6.09
C GLY A 112 -32.48 1.25 -7.30
N ILE A 113 -31.25 1.75 -7.19
CA ILE A 113 -30.55 2.53 -8.24
C ILE A 113 -29.63 1.62 -9.05
N TRP A 114 -29.66 1.75 -10.37
CA TRP A 114 -28.72 1.09 -11.29
C TRP A 114 -27.47 1.94 -11.49
N TYR A 115 -26.31 1.30 -11.32
CA TYR A 115 -24.99 1.86 -11.59
C TYR A 115 -24.42 1.19 -12.84
N LEU A 116 -23.90 2.00 -13.75
CA LEU A 116 -23.19 1.54 -14.93
C LEU A 116 -21.68 1.67 -14.70
N PHE A 117 -20.98 0.57 -14.88
CA PHE A 117 -19.52 0.53 -14.90
C PHE A 117 -19.08 0.15 -16.31
N VAL A 118 -18.00 0.78 -16.77
CA VAL A 118 -17.34 0.44 -18.03
C VAL A 118 -15.88 0.12 -17.72
N THR A 119 -15.38 -0.94 -18.35
CA THR A 119 -13.98 -1.34 -18.30
C THR A 119 -13.42 -1.26 -19.71
N VAL A 120 -12.26 -0.63 -19.82
CA VAL A 120 -11.54 -0.42 -21.08
C VAL A 120 -10.08 -0.78 -20.90
N ASP A 121 -9.45 -1.24 -21.96
CA ASP A 121 -8.00 -1.44 -21.99
C ASP A 121 -7.31 -0.15 -22.42
N LEU A 122 -6.38 0.35 -21.61
CA LEU A 122 -5.56 1.49 -21.97
C LEU A 122 -4.17 1.01 -22.40
N PRO A 123 -3.51 1.71 -23.36
CA PRO A 123 -2.14 1.41 -23.69
C PRO A 123 -1.23 1.63 -22.47
N GLU A 124 -0.17 0.83 -22.36
CA GLU A 124 0.84 1.04 -21.34
C GLU A 124 1.49 2.41 -21.51
N VAL A 125 1.59 3.16 -20.42
CA VAL A 125 2.30 4.45 -20.40
C VAL A 125 3.80 4.14 -20.27
N PRO A 126 4.64 4.54 -21.24
CA PRO A 126 6.08 4.34 -21.14
C PRO A 126 6.66 4.97 -19.87
N TYR A 127 7.66 4.32 -19.27
CA TYR A 127 8.29 4.87 -18.08
C TYR A 127 9.05 6.17 -18.40
N GLN A 128 8.65 7.25 -17.74
CA GLN A 128 9.35 8.54 -17.71
C GLN A 128 10.26 8.69 -16.47
N SER A 129 10.23 7.73 -15.55
CA SER A 129 11.14 7.66 -14.41
C SER A 129 12.42 6.88 -14.74
N HIS A 130 13.58 7.36 -14.28
CA HIS A 130 14.85 6.69 -14.53
C HIS A 130 15.72 6.54 -13.28
N ARG A 131 16.33 5.37 -13.09
CA ARG A 131 17.19 5.07 -11.91
C ARG A 131 18.41 5.98 -11.80
N HIS A 132 18.95 6.48 -12.90
CA HIS A 132 20.09 7.41 -12.87
C HIS A 132 19.71 8.78 -12.26
N LYS A 133 18.41 9.13 -12.23
CA LYS A 133 17.88 10.32 -11.52
C LYS A 133 17.72 10.08 -10.01
N GLY A 134 17.93 8.85 -9.55
CA GLY A 134 17.82 8.46 -8.15
C GLY A 134 16.65 7.50 -7.88
N MET A 135 16.16 7.51 -6.64
CA MET A 135 15.11 6.63 -6.16
C MET A 135 14.36 7.25 -4.98
N ILE A 136 13.03 7.13 -4.96
CA ILE A 136 12.25 7.34 -3.73
C ILE A 136 12.06 5.98 -3.08
N GLY A 137 12.54 5.81 -1.84
CA GLY A 137 12.21 4.64 -1.03
C GLY A 137 11.14 4.96 -0.01
N VAL A 138 10.15 4.08 0.09
CA VAL A 138 8.99 4.25 0.95
C VAL A 138 8.94 3.10 1.95
N ASP A 139 8.82 3.44 3.23
CA ASP A 139 8.52 2.51 4.31
C ASP A 139 7.10 2.74 4.82
N LEU A 140 6.33 1.66 4.83
CA LEU A 140 4.91 1.69 5.14
C LEU A 140 4.72 1.25 6.59
N ASN A 141 4.26 2.15 7.46
CA ASN A 141 3.96 1.84 8.86
C ASN A 141 2.57 2.35 9.27
N PRO A 142 1.94 1.77 10.30
CA PRO A 142 0.68 2.26 10.81
C PRO A 142 0.77 3.72 11.23
N GLY A 143 -0.15 4.55 10.76
CA GLY A 143 -0.18 5.97 11.14
C GLY A 143 0.69 6.88 10.28
N VAL A 144 1.72 6.35 9.62
CA VAL A 144 2.69 7.16 8.88
C VAL A 144 3.38 6.38 7.74
N ILE A 145 3.46 7.02 6.58
CA ILE A 145 4.25 6.57 5.44
C ILE A 145 5.50 7.43 5.37
N GLY A 146 6.66 6.83 5.65
CA GLY A 146 7.95 7.53 5.56
C GLY A 146 8.54 7.39 4.18
N TRP A 147 9.03 8.48 3.60
CA TRP A 147 9.69 8.45 2.28
C TRP A 147 11.02 9.19 2.29
N ALA A 148 11.98 8.68 1.52
CA ALA A 148 13.28 9.31 1.32
C ALA A 148 13.68 9.24 -0.15
N TYR A 149 14.06 10.38 -0.72
CA TYR A 149 14.65 10.50 -2.04
C TYR A 149 16.18 10.54 -1.93
N CYS A 150 16.84 9.65 -2.68
CA CYS A 150 18.28 9.72 -2.89
C CYS A 150 18.61 9.86 -4.38
N ASP A 151 19.72 10.54 -4.69
CA ASP A 151 20.22 10.70 -6.06
C ASP A 151 20.77 9.37 -6.64
N GLY A 152 21.25 9.38 -7.88
CA GLY A 152 21.81 8.18 -8.54
C GLY A 152 23.06 7.60 -7.85
N GLU A 153 23.74 8.38 -7.03
CA GLU A 153 24.86 7.94 -6.20
C GLU A 153 24.39 7.33 -4.87
N GLY A 154 23.13 7.60 -4.51
CA GLY A 154 22.46 7.14 -3.30
C GLY A 154 22.54 8.14 -2.15
N ASN A 155 22.98 9.38 -2.38
CA ASN A 155 23.02 10.40 -1.35
C ASN A 155 21.62 10.91 -1.07
N LEU A 156 21.25 11.08 0.21
CA LEU A 156 19.94 11.62 0.59
C LEU A 156 19.82 13.08 0.11
N LYS A 157 18.70 13.41 -0.54
CA LYS A 157 18.43 14.77 -1.06
C LYS A 157 17.11 15.35 -0.58
N ALA A 158 16.09 14.52 -0.37
CA ALA A 158 14.82 14.95 0.21
C ALA A 158 14.20 13.82 1.04
N LEU A 159 13.33 14.20 1.96
CA LEU A 159 12.66 13.27 2.87
C LEU A 159 11.31 13.84 3.29
N GLY A 160 10.43 12.98 3.78
CA GLY A 160 9.16 13.40 4.37
C GLY A 160 8.38 12.25 4.98
N GLN A 161 7.26 12.61 5.58
CA GLN A 161 6.31 11.67 6.16
C GLN A 161 4.89 12.09 5.81
N ILE A 162 4.11 11.14 5.31
CA ILE A 162 2.67 11.31 5.04
C ILE A 162 1.92 10.67 6.20
N LYS A 163 1.16 11.46 6.95
CA LYS A 163 0.37 10.94 8.09
C LYS A 163 -0.88 10.25 7.57
N VAL A 164 -1.07 8.99 7.94
CA VAL A 164 -2.22 8.16 7.52
C VAL A 164 -2.99 7.66 8.74
N ASN A 165 -4.06 8.36 9.12
CA ASN A 165 -4.89 7.93 10.25
C ASN A 165 -5.96 6.93 9.80
N LEU A 166 -5.62 5.65 9.91
CA LEU A 166 -6.51 4.53 9.55
C LEU A 166 -7.33 4.00 10.72
N GLN A 167 -7.14 4.53 11.94
CA GLN A 167 -7.85 4.02 13.10
C GLN A 167 -9.33 4.38 13.03
N ASP A 168 -10.19 3.39 13.30
CA ASP A 168 -11.65 3.55 13.36
C ASP A 168 -12.26 4.07 12.04
N LYS A 169 -11.57 3.85 10.91
CA LYS A 169 -12.04 4.19 9.56
C LYS A 169 -12.74 3.02 8.89
N SER A 170 -13.73 3.33 8.04
CA SER A 170 -14.33 2.34 7.14
C SER A 170 -13.33 1.92 6.05
N SER A 171 -13.64 0.83 5.33
CA SER A 171 -12.83 0.40 4.18
C SER A 171 -12.74 1.52 3.13
N ASP A 172 -13.87 2.15 2.78
CA ASP A 172 -13.92 3.22 1.78
C ASP A 172 -13.10 4.44 2.21
N GLN A 173 -13.15 4.81 3.50
CA GLN A 173 -12.34 5.90 4.05
C GLN A 173 -10.85 5.56 4.03
N THR A 174 -10.50 4.32 4.38
CA THR A 174 -9.12 3.82 4.31
C THR A 174 -8.60 3.88 2.88
N GLU A 175 -9.41 3.46 1.90
CA GLU A 175 -9.07 3.51 0.48
C GLU A 175 -8.86 4.94 -0.01
N ALA A 176 -9.68 5.90 0.42
CA ALA A 176 -9.49 7.31 0.09
C ALA A 176 -8.18 7.86 0.67
N ILE A 177 -7.91 7.64 1.97
CA ILE A 177 -6.71 8.12 2.66
C ILE A 177 -5.43 7.56 2.02
N LEU A 178 -5.39 6.24 1.77
CA LEU A 178 -4.27 5.60 1.10
C LEU A 178 -4.15 6.07 -0.35
N GLY A 179 -5.28 6.29 -1.02
CA GLY A 179 -5.34 6.80 -2.38
C GLY A 179 -4.72 8.19 -2.51
N ASP A 180 -4.94 9.08 -1.54
CA ASP A 180 -4.36 10.42 -1.49
C ASP A 180 -2.85 10.37 -1.20
N ALA A 181 -2.43 9.55 -0.24
CA ALA A 181 -1.01 9.34 0.06
C ALA A 181 -0.23 8.80 -1.15
N CYS A 182 -0.79 7.83 -1.86
CA CYS A 182 -0.19 7.31 -3.10
C CYS A 182 -0.12 8.38 -4.20
N ALA A 183 -1.08 9.31 -4.26
CA ALA A 183 -1.07 10.41 -5.21
C ALA A 183 0.12 11.35 -4.95
N GLU A 184 0.33 11.70 -3.68
CA GLU A 184 1.44 12.55 -3.24
C GLU A 184 2.80 11.92 -3.59
N LEU A 185 2.99 10.62 -3.30
CA LEU A 185 4.20 9.88 -3.64
C LEU A 185 4.50 9.89 -5.15
N VAL A 186 3.48 9.71 -5.99
CA VAL A 186 3.63 9.71 -7.45
C VAL A 186 3.95 11.12 -7.98
N ILE A 187 3.40 12.17 -7.37
CA ILE A 187 3.75 13.56 -7.69
C ILE A 187 5.23 13.81 -7.37
N LEU A 188 5.72 13.36 -6.22
CA LEU A 188 7.14 13.46 -5.85
C LEU A 188 8.03 12.71 -6.87
N ALA A 189 7.67 11.48 -7.21
CA ALA A 189 8.42 10.68 -8.19
C ALA A 189 8.46 11.31 -9.59
N ASN A 190 7.33 11.87 -10.02
CA ASN A 190 7.25 12.61 -11.28
C ASN A 190 8.10 13.90 -11.24
N THR A 191 8.18 14.56 -10.09
CA THR A 191 9.00 15.78 -9.91
C THR A 191 10.49 15.46 -9.97
N PHE A 192 10.93 14.40 -9.27
CA PHE A 192 12.32 13.96 -9.28
C PHE A 192 12.70 13.13 -10.51
N LYS A 193 11.72 12.75 -11.36
CA LYS A 193 11.87 11.88 -12.53
C LYS A 193 12.56 10.55 -12.19
N CYS A 194 12.25 10.01 -11.02
CA CYS A 194 12.86 8.80 -10.50
C CYS A 194 11.80 7.75 -10.11
N PRO A 195 12.18 6.46 -10.07
CA PRO A 195 11.26 5.39 -9.66
C PRO A 195 10.91 5.48 -8.16
N ILE A 196 9.86 4.76 -7.78
CA ILE A 196 9.52 4.50 -6.37
C ILE A 196 9.90 3.07 -6.04
N CYS A 197 10.46 2.82 -4.87
CA CYS A 197 10.65 1.48 -4.35
C CYS A 197 9.96 1.26 -3.00
N ILE A 198 9.37 0.08 -2.86
CA ILE A 198 8.70 -0.39 -1.65
C ILE A 198 9.27 -1.74 -1.24
N GLU A 199 9.00 -2.16 -0.01
CA GLU A 199 9.32 -3.52 0.41
C GLU A 199 8.53 -4.57 -0.38
N LYS A 200 9.19 -5.67 -0.73
CA LYS A 200 8.54 -6.88 -1.23
C LYS A 200 7.88 -7.58 -0.04
N LEU A 201 6.56 -7.46 0.06
CA LEU A 201 5.77 -8.06 1.13
C LEU A 201 5.72 -9.59 1.00
N ASP A 202 6.16 -10.29 2.06
CA ASP A 202 5.87 -11.71 2.26
C ASP A 202 4.71 -11.83 3.25
N PHE A 203 3.50 -12.01 2.70
CA PHE A 203 2.26 -12.08 3.46
C PHE A 203 2.22 -13.26 4.44
N ALA A 204 2.91 -14.36 4.16
CA ALA A 204 2.97 -15.51 5.05
C ALA A 204 3.79 -15.17 6.31
N ARG A 205 4.91 -14.49 6.12
CA ARG A 205 5.82 -14.10 7.21
C ARG A 205 5.25 -12.98 8.10
N LYS A 206 4.59 -11.97 7.52
CA LYS A 206 3.92 -10.92 8.31
C LYS A 206 2.75 -11.47 9.14
N LYS A 207 1.98 -12.44 8.62
CA LYS A 207 0.89 -13.10 9.35
C LYS A 207 1.39 -13.85 10.60
N ALA A 208 2.59 -14.43 10.55
CA ALA A 208 3.19 -15.10 11.70
C ALA A 208 3.62 -14.12 12.81
N GLY A 209 4.26 -13.00 12.44
CA GLY A 209 4.69 -11.97 13.41
C GLY A 209 3.55 -11.17 14.05
N MET A 210 2.42 -11.01 13.35
CA MET A 210 1.24 -10.33 13.91
C MET A 210 0.61 -11.10 15.08
N LYS A 211 0.69 -12.44 15.12
CA LYS A 211 0.18 -13.22 16.27
C LYS A 211 0.84 -12.84 17.60
N GLU A 212 2.06 -12.31 17.56
CA GLU A 212 2.84 -11.91 18.73
C GLU A 212 2.55 -10.45 19.17
N GLN A 213 1.91 -9.64 18.33
CA GLN A 213 1.61 -8.23 18.61
C GLN A 213 0.08 -8.06 18.71
N GLY A 214 -0.42 -7.83 19.93
CA GLY A 214 -1.83 -8.00 20.35
C GLY A 214 -2.96 -7.55 19.39
N VAL A 215 -4.18 -8.03 19.67
CA VAL A 215 -5.36 -7.98 18.80
C VAL A 215 -5.65 -6.61 18.15
N ARG A 216 -5.47 -5.50 18.88
CA ARG A 216 -5.73 -4.14 18.40
C ARG A 216 -4.71 -3.68 17.34
N TYR A 217 -3.44 -4.02 17.54
CA TYR A 217 -2.34 -3.70 16.62
C TYR A 217 -2.43 -4.57 15.35
N SER A 218 -2.76 -5.85 15.52
CA SER A 218 -3.03 -6.78 14.41
C SER A 218 -4.22 -6.39 13.53
N ARG A 219 -5.28 -5.78 14.09
CA ARG A 219 -6.41 -5.23 13.31
C ARG A 219 -6.01 -3.99 12.51
N MET A 220 -5.26 -3.07 13.11
CA MET A 220 -4.77 -1.84 12.46
C MET A 220 -3.82 -2.14 11.30
N LEU A 221 -3.00 -3.19 11.44
CA LEU A 221 -2.04 -3.67 10.46
C LEU A 221 -2.62 -4.64 9.42
N SER A 222 -3.95 -4.80 9.35
CA SER A 222 -4.55 -5.88 8.55
C SER A 222 -3.88 -5.97 7.19
N ASN A 223 -3.35 -7.14 6.83
CA ASN A 223 -2.60 -7.37 5.57
C ASN A 223 -3.35 -6.82 4.34
N PHE A 224 -4.67 -6.66 4.46
CA PHE A 224 -5.54 -5.96 3.55
C PHE A 224 -5.08 -4.53 3.23
N ALA A 225 -4.79 -3.68 4.22
CA ALA A 225 -4.39 -2.28 4.01
C ALA A 225 -3.07 -2.19 3.22
N TYR A 226 -2.05 -2.97 3.59
CA TYR A 226 -0.78 -3.01 2.84
C TYR A 226 -0.93 -3.54 1.42
N THR A 227 -1.74 -4.59 1.23
CA THR A 227 -1.99 -5.14 -0.11
C THR A 227 -2.68 -4.10 -0.98
N LYS A 228 -3.71 -3.44 -0.42
CA LYS A 228 -4.47 -2.40 -1.10
C LYS A 228 -3.61 -1.20 -1.44
N GLU A 229 -2.78 -0.74 -0.51
CA GLU A 229 -1.86 0.36 -0.74
C GLU A 229 -0.87 0.05 -1.87
N ALA A 230 -0.22 -1.12 -1.85
CA ALA A 230 0.70 -1.53 -2.90
C ALA A 230 0.01 -1.58 -4.28
N GLN A 231 -1.22 -2.12 -4.35
CA GLN A 231 -2.03 -2.16 -5.57
C GLN A 231 -2.43 -0.75 -6.06
N MET A 232 -2.80 0.14 -5.14
CA MET A 232 -3.15 1.53 -5.47
C MET A 232 -1.93 2.31 -5.98
N LEU A 233 -0.79 2.14 -5.33
CA LEU A 233 0.46 2.76 -5.73
C LEU A 233 0.91 2.25 -7.10
N GLU A 234 0.85 0.94 -7.34
CA GLU A 234 1.16 0.31 -8.63
C GLU A 234 0.27 0.84 -9.75
N SER A 235 -1.05 0.87 -9.53
CA SER A 235 -2.02 1.41 -10.50
C SER A 235 -1.75 2.88 -10.83
N ARG A 236 -1.42 3.71 -9.82
CA ARG A 236 -1.07 5.12 -10.04
C ARG A 236 0.27 5.28 -10.75
N CYS A 237 1.29 4.52 -10.35
CA CYS A 237 2.59 4.51 -10.99
C CYS A 237 2.49 4.19 -12.48
N ASN A 238 1.73 3.14 -12.83
CA ASN A 238 1.50 2.76 -14.22
C ASN A 238 0.80 3.86 -15.03
N ARG A 239 -0.23 4.53 -14.48
CA ARG A 239 -0.89 5.66 -15.16
C ARG A 239 0.01 6.87 -15.38
N TRP A 240 1.04 7.04 -14.56
CA TRP A 240 1.98 8.16 -14.66
C TRP A 240 3.30 7.80 -15.34
N GLY A 241 3.47 6.57 -15.83
CA GLY A 241 4.76 6.13 -16.35
C GLY A 241 5.88 6.20 -15.30
N ILE A 242 5.56 5.95 -14.03
CA ILE A 242 6.54 5.82 -12.95
C ILE A 242 6.77 4.34 -12.69
N GLN A 243 8.03 3.91 -12.65
CA GLN A 243 8.36 2.53 -12.33
C GLN A 243 8.23 2.31 -10.81
N LEU A 244 7.48 1.28 -10.41
CA LEU A 244 7.43 0.80 -9.03
C LEU A 244 8.34 -0.43 -8.89
N ILE A 245 9.26 -0.41 -7.92
CA ILE A 245 10.25 -1.47 -7.71
C ILE A 245 10.04 -2.10 -6.33
N GLN A 246 9.78 -3.40 -6.30
CA GLN A 246 9.73 -4.15 -5.06
C GLN A 246 11.11 -4.67 -4.68
N VAL A 247 11.53 -4.40 -3.44
CA VAL A 247 12.87 -4.71 -2.95
C VAL A 247 12.79 -5.66 -1.75
N ASN A 248 13.67 -6.65 -1.67
CA ASN A 248 13.76 -7.52 -0.50
C ASN A 248 14.00 -6.66 0.76
N PRO A 249 13.14 -6.72 1.80
CA PRO A 249 13.26 -5.87 2.99
C PRO A 249 14.35 -6.29 3.97
N ALA A 250 15.09 -7.39 3.72
CA ALA A 250 16.10 -7.92 4.62
C ALA A 250 16.97 -6.82 5.26
N TYR A 251 16.91 -6.72 6.59
CA TYR A 251 17.65 -5.75 7.42
C TYR A 251 17.40 -4.26 7.12
N SER A 252 16.42 -3.87 6.29
CA SER A 252 16.18 -2.45 5.94
C SER A 252 15.94 -1.58 7.19
N SER A 253 15.05 -2.02 8.09
CA SER A 253 14.78 -1.30 9.35
C SER A 253 16.00 -1.27 10.28
N LEU A 254 16.81 -2.34 10.31
CA LEU A 254 18.02 -2.40 11.13
C LEU A 254 19.10 -1.45 10.60
N ILE A 255 19.30 -1.42 9.28
CA ILE A 255 20.21 -0.50 8.59
C ILE A 255 19.74 0.94 8.82
N GLY A 256 18.45 1.21 8.61
CA GLY A 256 17.84 2.51 8.87
C GLY A 256 18.14 2.97 10.29
N LEU A 257 17.81 2.14 11.27
CA LEU A 257 18.00 2.42 12.70
C LEU A 257 19.46 2.70 13.07
N THR A 258 20.38 1.84 12.64
CA THR A 258 21.78 1.88 13.10
C THR A 258 22.67 2.83 12.31
N LYS A 259 22.33 3.10 11.05
CA LYS A 259 23.16 3.90 10.15
C LYS A 259 22.51 5.24 9.85
N PHE A 260 21.35 5.23 9.20
CA PHE A 260 20.79 6.44 8.60
C PHE A 260 20.06 7.34 9.57
N MET A 261 19.42 6.80 10.61
CA MET A 261 18.82 7.62 11.67
C MET A 261 19.87 8.46 12.38
N ARG A 262 21.01 7.86 12.77
CA ARG A 262 22.11 8.58 13.41
C ARG A 262 22.79 9.56 12.44
N GLN A 263 23.03 9.12 11.20
CA GLN A 263 23.79 9.92 10.22
C GLN A 263 23.03 11.16 9.76
N TYR A 264 21.70 11.08 9.62
CA TYR A 264 20.89 12.13 8.99
C TYR A 264 19.74 12.64 9.87
N GLY A 265 19.63 12.20 11.12
CA GLY A 265 18.54 12.63 12.03
C GLY A 265 17.14 12.19 11.59
N LEU A 266 17.04 11.06 10.89
CA LEU A 266 15.78 10.60 10.27
C LEU A 266 14.86 9.91 11.27
N SER A 267 13.55 9.94 10.99
CA SER A 267 12.61 9.00 11.61
C SER A 267 12.86 7.56 11.14
N SER A 268 12.37 6.58 11.90
CA SER A 268 12.67 5.16 11.64
C SER A 268 12.15 4.70 10.29
N ASP A 269 10.97 5.18 9.93
CA ASP A 269 10.30 4.84 8.68
C ASP A 269 11.07 5.44 7.50
N THR A 270 11.38 6.74 7.58
CA THR A 270 12.18 7.46 6.57
C THR A 270 13.56 6.82 6.36
N ALA A 271 14.23 6.42 7.45
CA ALA A 271 15.54 5.78 7.40
C ALA A 271 15.49 4.38 6.76
N ALA A 272 14.43 3.62 7.04
CA ALA A 272 14.18 2.34 6.38
C ALA A 272 13.90 2.56 4.88
N GLY A 273 13.11 3.58 4.53
CA GLY A 273 12.88 4.03 3.16
C GLY A 273 14.18 4.33 2.43
N LEU A 274 15.10 5.09 3.03
CA LEU A 274 16.42 5.38 2.44
C LEU A 274 17.24 4.10 2.22
N ALA A 275 17.20 3.15 3.15
CA ALA A 275 17.88 1.87 3.00
C ALA A 275 17.31 1.04 1.83
N LEU A 276 15.99 1.08 1.62
CA LEU A 276 15.33 0.46 0.46
C LEU A 276 15.71 1.18 -0.84
N ALA A 277 15.69 2.52 -0.85
CA ALA A 277 16.03 3.34 -2.03
C ALA A 277 17.44 3.02 -2.54
N ARG A 278 18.43 3.08 -1.64
CA ARG A 278 19.82 2.77 -1.96
C ARG A 278 20.01 1.34 -2.42
N ARG A 279 19.28 0.39 -1.83
CA ARG A 279 19.27 -1.02 -2.27
C ARG A 279 18.68 -1.19 -3.66
N ALA A 280 17.62 -0.47 -4.00
CA ALA A 280 17.05 -0.46 -5.35
C ALA A 280 18.03 0.13 -6.38
N LEU A 281 18.94 1.00 -5.95
CA LEU A 281 20.06 1.51 -6.76
C LEU A 281 21.31 0.61 -6.72
N TYR A 282 21.18 -0.64 -6.24
CA TYR A 282 22.27 -1.61 -6.13
C TYR A 282 23.44 -1.15 -5.24
N LYS A 283 23.19 -0.22 -4.30
CA LYS A 283 24.19 0.19 -3.32
C LYS A 283 24.20 -0.79 -2.15
N SER A 284 25.39 -1.17 -1.72
CA SER A 284 25.61 -2.05 -0.58
C SER A 284 25.84 -1.24 0.70
N GLU A 285 25.20 -1.66 1.79
CA GLU A 285 25.31 -0.96 3.07
C GLU A 285 26.29 -1.65 3.99
N ARG A 286 27.51 -1.10 4.10
CA ARG A 286 28.48 -1.50 5.12
C ARG A 286 27.99 -1.08 6.51
N ILE A 287 28.35 -1.89 7.50
CA ILE A 287 28.08 -1.61 8.91
C ILE A 287 28.93 -0.41 9.37
N PRO A 288 28.38 0.52 10.15
CA PRO A 288 29.18 1.60 10.76
C PRO A 288 30.29 1.06 11.64
N ALA A 289 31.47 1.71 11.64
CA ALA A 289 32.64 1.26 12.40
C ALA A 289 32.35 1.05 13.90
N SER A 290 31.49 1.88 14.50
CA SER A 290 31.05 1.75 15.89
C SER A 290 30.40 0.40 16.23
N TYR A 291 29.82 -0.28 15.24
CA TYR A 291 29.22 -1.61 15.40
C TYR A 291 30.11 -2.74 14.83
N GLY A 292 31.23 -2.37 14.21
CA GLY A 292 32.21 -3.28 13.61
C GLY A 292 33.26 -3.82 14.59
N ILE A 293 33.40 -3.21 15.77
CA ILE A 293 34.36 -3.62 16.80
C ILE A 293 34.05 -5.06 17.27
N GLY A 294 35.04 -5.95 17.21
CA GLY A 294 34.92 -7.36 17.60
C GLY A 294 34.21 -8.26 16.59
N ILE A 295 34.10 -7.84 15.32
CA ILE A 295 33.71 -8.73 14.22
C ILE A 295 35.00 -9.29 13.59
N PRO A 296 35.29 -10.60 13.71
CA PRO A 296 36.47 -11.20 13.10
C PRO A 296 36.47 -10.98 11.59
N GLU A 297 37.64 -10.69 11.03
CA GLU A 297 37.92 -10.54 9.61
C GLU A 297 37.95 -11.92 8.91
N ASP A 298 36.91 -12.72 9.11
CA ASP A 298 36.81 -14.04 8.47
C ASP A 298 36.15 -13.92 7.10
N ARG A 299 36.87 -14.35 6.05
CA ARG A 299 36.49 -14.67 4.64
C ARG A 299 35.49 -13.70 3.96
N PRO A 300 35.55 -13.47 2.64
CA PRO A 300 34.57 -12.61 1.98
C PRO A 300 33.15 -13.21 2.10
N LYS A 301 32.38 -12.73 3.08
CA LYS A 301 30.97 -13.09 3.28
C LYS A 301 30.08 -11.96 2.77
N HIS A 302 28.87 -12.32 2.36
CA HIS A 302 27.89 -11.32 1.93
C HIS A 302 27.58 -10.33 3.06
N VAL A 303 27.39 -9.05 2.75
CA VAL A 303 27.22 -7.96 3.74
C VAL A 303 26.11 -8.25 4.77
N TRP A 304 25.08 -9.00 4.37
CA TRP A 304 23.99 -9.42 5.25
C TRP A 304 24.37 -10.38 6.37
N SER A 305 25.45 -11.17 6.24
CA SER A 305 25.91 -12.01 7.35
C SER A 305 26.36 -11.16 8.53
N TYR A 306 26.94 -9.99 8.25
CA TYR A 306 27.35 -9.06 9.28
C TYR A 306 26.15 -8.34 9.89
N TRP A 307 25.19 -7.91 9.06
CA TRP A 307 23.92 -7.34 9.56
C TRP A 307 23.12 -8.33 10.42
N ASN A 308 23.18 -9.62 10.10
CA ASN A 308 22.60 -10.66 10.94
C ASN A 308 23.23 -10.72 12.33
N ARG A 309 24.56 -10.58 12.43
CA ARG A 309 25.27 -10.54 13.72
C ARG A 309 24.87 -9.32 14.53
N VAL A 310 24.79 -8.14 13.91
CA VAL A 310 24.31 -6.91 14.56
C VAL A 310 22.86 -7.09 15.04
N GLY A 311 22.00 -7.67 14.20
CA GLY A 311 20.61 -7.96 14.56
C GLY A 311 20.49 -8.91 15.75
N LYS A 312 21.38 -9.91 15.87
CA LYS A 312 21.44 -10.79 17.05
C LYS A 312 21.88 -10.03 18.32
N LYS A 313 22.89 -9.16 18.22
CA LYS A 313 23.35 -8.34 19.37
C LYS A 313 22.29 -7.35 19.84
N LEU A 314 21.51 -6.78 18.93
CA LEU A 314 20.45 -5.81 19.24
C LEU A 314 19.09 -6.46 19.51
N LYS A 315 19.00 -7.79 19.53
CA LYS A 315 17.76 -8.52 19.79
C LYS A 315 17.25 -8.20 21.19
N GLY A 316 16.01 -7.68 21.29
CA GLY A 316 15.39 -7.32 22.57
C GLY A 316 15.63 -5.88 23.03
N VAL A 317 16.46 -5.11 22.31
CA VAL A 317 16.62 -3.67 22.56
C VAL A 317 15.43 -2.93 21.92
N SER A 318 14.64 -2.20 22.72
CA SER A 318 13.58 -1.37 22.17
C SER A 318 14.16 -0.21 21.34
N ARG A 319 13.47 0.21 20.28
CA ARG A 319 13.93 1.32 19.43
C ARG A 319 14.19 2.58 20.25
N HIS A 320 13.30 2.91 21.18
CA HIS A 320 13.46 4.02 22.11
C HIS A 320 14.75 3.89 22.94
N ARG A 321 15.01 2.72 23.54
CA ARG A 321 16.24 2.47 24.30
C ARG A 321 17.48 2.56 23.40
N PHE A 322 17.40 2.10 22.16
CA PHE A 322 18.48 2.26 21.19
C PHE A 322 18.79 3.75 20.93
N PHE A 323 17.77 4.59 20.76
CA PHE A 323 17.95 6.05 20.64
C PHE A 323 18.69 6.63 21.82
N PHE A 324 18.25 6.36 23.05
CA PHE A 324 18.91 6.89 24.24
C PHE A 324 20.34 6.36 24.42
N MET A 325 20.61 5.10 24.08
CA MET A 325 21.98 4.55 24.17
C MET A 325 22.93 5.20 23.15
N VAL A 326 22.45 5.51 21.95
CA VAL A 326 23.26 6.12 20.88
C VAL A 326 23.38 7.64 21.06
N ALA A 327 22.35 8.30 21.57
CA ALA A 327 22.39 9.74 21.89
C ALA A 327 23.27 10.05 23.10
N ASN A 328 23.33 9.14 24.08
CA ASN A 328 24.18 9.26 25.28
C ASN A 328 25.56 8.61 25.13
N SER A 329 25.86 7.96 24.00
CA SER A 329 27.24 7.59 23.69
C SER A 329 27.92 8.83 23.12
N GLU A 330 28.49 9.66 24.00
CA GLU A 330 29.43 10.70 23.59
C GLU A 330 30.47 10.10 22.66
N SER A 331 30.91 10.91 21.70
CA SER A 331 32.10 10.67 20.91
C SER A 331 33.32 10.51 21.81
N GLU A 332 33.56 9.31 22.33
CA GLU A 332 34.88 8.92 22.84
C GLU A 332 35.81 8.73 21.64
N VAL A 333 36.22 9.87 21.06
CA VAL A 333 37.56 10.02 20.53
C VAL A 333 38.40 10.50 21.70
N ASN A 334 38.76 9.59 22.61
CA ASN A 334 39.88 9.84 23.51
C ASN A 334 41.15 9.53 22.75
N LEU A 335 41.72 10.61 22.20
CA LEU A 335 43.11 10.72 21.78
C LEU A 335 44.00 10.59 23.02
N LEU A 336 45.02 9.74 22.89
CA LEU A 336 46.25 9.67 23.71
C LEU A 336 46.09 9.03 25.09
N GLY A 337 46.99 8.07 25.35
CA GLY A 337 46.96 7.21 26.52
C GLY A 337 47.55 7.84 27.78
N GLU A 338 47.23 7.20 28.89
CA GLU A 338 48.10 7.05 30.04
C GLU A 338 47.60 5.81 30.82
N GLU A 339 48.47 4.81 30.95
CA GLU A 339 48.40 3.89 32.09
C GLU A 339 48.72 4.69 33.35
N VAL A 340 48.05 4.39 34.48
CA VAL A 340 48.66 4.10 35.81
C VAL A 340 47.58 4.07 36.92
N VAL A 341 47.40 2.86 37.46
CA VAL A 341 47.33 2.47 38.88
C VAL A 341 46.05 2.68 39.73
N SER A 342 45.53 1.51 40.12
CA SER A 342 44.79 1.08 41.32
C SER A 342 44.46 2.07 42.45
N THR A 343 43.26 1.90 43.05
CA THR A 343 43.11 1.44 44.45
C THR A 343 41.69 0.97 44.80
N THR A 344 41.64 -0.30 45.18
CA THR A 344 40.87 -1.00 46.24
C THR A 344 39.76 -0.27 47.05
N ARG A 345 38.60 -0.95 47.12
CA ARG A 345 37.61 -1.12 48.22
C ARG A 345 37.32 0.04 49.19
N LEU A 346 36.03 0.29 49.44
CA LEU A 346 35.44 0.09 50.79
C LEU A 346 33.89 0.10 50.75
N SER A 347 33.35 -0.96 51.33
CA SER A 347 31.96 -1.14 51.76
C SER A 347 31.61 -0.22 52.93
N GLY A 348 30.43 0.40 52.91
CA GLY A 348 29.88 1.12 54.06
C GLY A 348 28.35 1.13 54.06
N LYS A 349 27.74 0.27 54.88
CA LYS A 349 26.31 0.32 55.26
C LYS A 349 26.05 1.61 56.05
N SER A 350 25.01 2.37 55.71
CA SER A 350 24.47 3.42 56.58
C SER A 350 23.41 2.83 57.54
N ARG A 351 23.72 2.83 58.84
CA ARG A 351 22.72 2.76 59.93
C ARG A 351 21.98 4.10 60.02
N GLY A 352 20.67 4.05 60.24
CA GLY A 352 19.82 5.24 60.40
C GLY A 352 19.74 5.75 61.84
N THR A 353 18.97 6.83 62.02
CA THR A 353 18.05 7.11 63.14
C THR A 353 17.28 8.42 62.88
N SER A 354 15.95 8.36 63.10
CA SER A 354 14.99 9.35 63.66
C SER A 354 15.40 10.83 63.82
N ASP A 355 14.54 11.85 63.74
CA ASP A 355 13.15 11.96 64.19
C ASP A 355 12.55 13.30 63.68
N GLY A 356 11.22 13.48 63.65
CA GLY A 356 10.63 14.82 63.45
C GLY A 356 9.22 14.91 62.86
N ARG A 357 8.21 14.54 63.64
CA ARG A 357 6.77 14.87 63.52
C ARG A 357 6.51 16.38 63.27
N ARG A 358 5.57 16.74 62.38
CA ARG A 358 4.15 17.12 62.67
C ARG A 358 3.44 17.84 61.49
N ASN A 359 2.28 17.27 61.16
CA ASN A 359 1.04 17.73 60.52
C ASN A 359 0.83 19.24 60.21
N SER A 360 0.33 19.48 58.99
CA SER A 360 -1.06 19.89 58.71
C SER A 360 -1.45 19.52 57.29
#